data_AF-A0A536U038-F1
#
_entry.id   AF-A0A536U038-F1
#
_cell.length_a   1.000
_cell.length_b   1.000
_cell.length_c   1.000
_cell.angle_alpha   90.00
_cell.angle_beta   90.00
_cell.angle_gamma   90.00
#
_symmetry.space_group_name_H-M   'P 1'
#
loop_
_entity.id
_entity.type
_entity.pdbx_description
1 polymer ?
#
loop_
_entity_poly.entity_id
_entity_poly.type
_entity_poly.pdbx_seq_one_letter_code
_entity_poly.pdbx_strand_id
1 'polypeptide(L)'
;MTRSTRASGLQPHLLLALVILLTAAPWAARADEVPLLRQGLWEYQRSAGVNKFAATECIDPSEDLRRQHTALEKMGCKLSPALRAGSTYTYTAECSVKLPSGAVTFSTTSVLTAESDIAYRVENRLTSQSGTTNESITAQRVADCAN
;
A
#
# COMPACT_ATOMS: atom_id res chain seq x y z
N MET A 1 -61.16 -43.53 10.96
CA MET A 1 -60.66 -44.59 11.87
C MET A 1 -60.51 -45.87 11.07
N THR A 2 -59.28 -46.23 10.69
CA THR A 2 -58.95 -47.49 10.00
C THR A 2 -57.58 -47.97 10.49
N ARG A 3 -57.48 -49.28 10.73
CA ARG A 3 -56.45 -50.02 11.49
C ARG A 3 -55.07 -50.07 10.80
N SER A 4 -54.01 -50.08 11.62
CA SER A 4 -52.91 -51.08 11.75
C SER A 4 -52.54 -51.90 10.48
N THR A 5 -51.27 -52.12 10.07
CA THR A 5 -50.15 -52.70 10.84
C THR A 5 -48.85 -52.76 9.98
N ARG A 6 -47.68 -52.56 10.62
CA ARG A 6 -46.30 -53.07 10.36
C ARG A 6 -45.53 -52.85 9.03
N ALA A 7 -44.43 -52.12 9.22
CA ALA A 7 -43.01 -52.53 9.11
C ALA A 7 -42.48 -53.03 7.76
N SER A 8 -41.53 -52.28 7.20
CA SER A 8 -40.18 -52.73 6.83
C SER A 8 -39.42 -51.58 6.17
N GLY A 9 -38.14 -51.44 6.49
CA GLY A 9 -37.25 -50.54 5.76
C GLY A 9 -36.19 -49.88 6.64
N LEU A 10 -35.15 -50.63 7.00
CA LEU A 10 -33.86 -50.05 7.34
C LEU A 10 -33.33 -49.33 6.09
N GLN A 11 -33.05 -48.03 6.18
CA GLN A 11 -32.11 -47.37 5.28
C GLN A 11 -31.21 -46.44 6.11
N PRO A 12 -29.91 -46.75 6.23
CA PRO A 12 -28.93 -45.89 6.87
C PRO A 12 -28.53 -44.82 5.86
N HIS A 13 -29.30 -43.74 5.77
CA HIS A 13 -28.83 -42.57 5.04
C HIS A 13 -27.78 -41.88 5.88
N LEU A 14 -26.54 -42.18 5.53
CA LEU A 14 -25.32 -41.51 5.95
C LEU A 14 -25.56 -40.00 6.05
N LEU A 15 -25.33 -39.49 7.26
CA LEU A 15 -25.01 -38.12 7.56
C LEU A 15 -23.85 -37.65 6.66
N LEU A 16 -24.12 -36.77 5.71
CA LEU A 16 -23.10 -35.84 5.20
C LEU A 16 -23.43 -34.45 5.76
N ALA A 17 -22.91 -34.17 6.94
CA ALA A 17 -22.82 -32.81 7.46
C ALA A 17 -21.79 -32.04 6.60
N LEU A 18 -22.29 -31.15 5.75
CA LEU A 18 -21.47 -30.22 4.99
C LEU A 18 -20.95 -29.13 5.95
N VAL A 19 -19.81 -29.37 6.59
CA VAL A 19 -19.10 -28.35 7.36
C VAL A 19 -18.45 -27.40 6.35
N ILE A 20 -19.15 -26.31 6.02
CA ILE A 20 -18.58 -25.20 5.27
C ILE A 20 -17.62 -24.47 6.23
N LEU A 21 -16.34 -24.84 6.21
CA LEU A 21 -15.28 -24.03 6.77
C LEU A 21 -15.21 -22.73 5.97
N LEU A 22 -15.89 -21.68 6.45
CA LEU A 22 -15.56 -20.30 6.08
C LEU A 22 -14.14 -20.03 6.58
N THR A 23 -13.16 -20.34 5.74
CA THR A 23 -11.84 -19.74 5.87
C THR A 23 -12.03 -18.27 5.51
N ALA A 24 -12.19 -17.43 6.54
CA ALA A 24 -12.00 -16.00 6.40
C ALA A 24 -10.52 -15.81 6.06
N ALA A 25 -10.20 -15.89 4.77
CA ALA A 25 -8.94 -15.39 4.27
C ALA A 25 -8.88 -13.90 4.70
N PRO A 26 -7.80 -13.45 5.36
CA PRO A 26 -7.62 -12.02 5.59
C PRO A 26 -7.42 -11.38 4.23
N TRP A 27 -8.51 -10.94 3.61
CA TRP A 27 -8.49 -10.01 2.50
C TRP A 27 -8.18 -8.63 3.10
N ALA A 28 -6.98 -8.47 3.65
CA ALA A 28 -6.42 -7.16 3.88
C ALA A 28 -6.10 -6.61 2.49
N ALA A 29 -7.11 -6.00 1.86
CA ALA A 29 -6.91 -5.30 0.62
C ALA A 29 -5.87 -4.19 0.87
N ARG A 30 -4.79 -4.16 0.07
CA ARG A 30 -3.80 -3.07 0.04
C ARG A 30 -4.38 -1.71 -0.39
N ALA A 31 -5.70 -1.58 -0.47
CA ALA A 31 -6.39 -0.35 -0.85
C ALA A 31 -6.20 0.76 0.21
N ASP A 32 -5.97 0.40 1.47
CA ASP A 32 -5.82 1.34 2.59
C ASP A 32 -4.38 1.83 2.82
N GLU A 33 -3.40 1.40 2.02
CA GLU A 33 -1.98 1.71 2.26
C GLU A 33 -1.54 3.07 1.69
N VAL A 34 -2.36 3.68 0.83
CA VAL A 34 -2.12 4.99 0.21
C VAL A 34 -3.41 5.83 0.20
N PRO A 35 -3.34 7.17 0.17
CA PRO A 35 -4.52 8.01 0.05
C PRO A 35 -5.19 7.84 -1.33
N LEU A 36 -6.48 8.14 -1.39
CA LEU A 36 -7.20 8.34 -2.66
C LEU A 36 -7.04 9.80 -3.09
N LEU A 37 -6.42 10.00 -4.24
CA LEU A 37 -6.07 11.29 -4.80
C LEU A 37 -6.63 11.38 -6.22
N ARG A 38 -6.98 12.58 -6.65
CA ARG A 38 -7.61 12.82 -7.94
C ARG A 38 -6.56 12.84 -9.05
N GLN A 39 -6.76 12.02 -10.07
CA GLN A 39 -5.96 12.07 -11.31
C GLN A 39 -5.99 13.48 -11.94
N GLY A 40 -4.87 13.91 -12.52
CA GLY A 40 -4.78 15.16 -13.27
C GLY A 40 -3.34 15.56 -13.59
N LEU A 41 -3.14 16.83 -13.91
CA LEU A 41 -1.82 17.45 -13.98
C LEU A 41 -1.38 17.85 -12.57
N TRP A 42 -0.27 17.28 -12.11
CA TRP A 42 0.29 17.49 -10.79
C TRP A 42 1.65 18.18 -10.87
N GLU A 43 1.85 19.14 -9.98
CA GLU A 43 3.15 19.76 -9.72
C GLU A 43 3.76 19.18 -8.45
N TYR A 44 5.06 18.90 -8.53
CA TYR A 44 5.87 18.34 -7.45
C TYR A 44 6.99 19.30 -7.13
N GLN A 45 7.24 19.50 -5.84
CA GLN A 45 8.45 20.13 -5.35
C GLN A 45 9.10 19.19 -4.34
N ARG A 46 10.36 18.83 -4.59
CA ARG A 46 11.16 17.94 -3.75
C ARG A 46 12.37 18.71 -3.22
N SER A 47 12.61 18.62 -1.93
CA SER A 47 13.79 19.15 -1.26
C SER A 47 14.55 18.03 -0.56
N ALA A 48 15.83 17.85 -0.90
CA ALA A 48 16.70 16.86 -0.28
C ALA A 48 18.05 17.52 0.05
N GLY A 49 18.26 17.85 1.33
CA GLY A 49 19.37 18.70 1.76
C GLY A 49 19.32 20.08 1.08
N VAL A 50 20.41 20.47 0.40
CA VAL A 50 20.48 21.74 -0.35
C VAL A 50 19.86 21.65 -1.74
N ASN A 51 19.55 20.44 -2.23
CA ASN A 51 19.06 20.24 -3.58
C ASN A 51 17.54 20.40 -3.62
N LYS A 52 17.05 21.12 -4.63
CA LYS A 52 15.63 21.30 -4.92
C LYS A 52 15.33 20.82 -6.33
N PHE A 53 14.24 20.08 -6.49
CA PHE A 53 13.76 19.57 -7.76
C PHE A 53 12.29 19.92 -7.90
N ALA A 54 11.88 20.29 -9.12
CA ALA A 54 10.49 20.48 -9.47
C ALA A 54 10.16 19.64 -10.70
N ALA A 55 8.97 19.09 -10.73
CA ALA A 55 8.46 18.31 -11.85
C ALA A 55 6.97 18.56 -12.01
N THR A 56 6.47 18.39 -13.23
CA THR A 56 5.04 18.48 -13.54
C THR A 56 4.68 17.28 -14.39
N GLU A 57 3.70 16.49 -13.96
CA GLU A 57 3.33 15.23 -14.61
C GLU A 57 1.82 15.03 -14.62
N CYS A 58 1.30 14.47 -15.71
CA CYS A 58 -0.08 14.00 -15.78
C CYS A 58 -0.15 12.57 -15.26
N ILE A 59 -0.66 12.35 -14.04
CA ILE A 59 -0.73 11.03 -13.42
C ILE A 59 -1.96 10.86 -12.52
N ASP A 60 -2.23 9.60 -12.16
CA ASP A 60 -2.91 9.23 -10.93
C ASP A 60 -1.83 9.00 -9.83
N PRO A 61 -1.72 9.90 -8.85
CA PRO A 61 -0.69 9.78 -7.82
C PRO A 61 -0.97 8.67 -6.81
N SER A 62 -2.21 8.24 -6.60
CA SER A 62 -2.50 7.07 -5.76
C SER A 62 -1.95 5.80 -6.40
N GLU A 63 -2.17 5.63 -7.70
CA GLU A 63 -1.58 4.53 -8.45
C GLU A 63 -0.05 4.65 -8.54
N ASP A 64 0.47 5.86 -8.67
CA ASP A 64 1.92 6.05 -8.69
C ASP A 64 2.59 5.67 -7.38
N LEU A 65 2.02 6.06 -6.23
CA LEU A 65 2.52 5.65 -4.91
C LEU A 65 2.53 4.12 -4.77
N ARG A 66 1.49 3.42 -5.23
CA ARG A 66 1.45 1.94 -5.25
C ARG A 66 2.53 1.36 -6.15
N ARG A 67 2.77 1.95 -7.33
CA ARG A 67 3.85 1.55 -8.23
C ARG A 67 5.22 1.75 -7.60
N GLN A 68 5.44 2.87 -6.91
CA GLN A 68 6.68 3.15 -6.19
C GLN A 68 6.94 2.12 -5.09
N HIS A 69 5.93 1.78 -4.28
CA HIS A 69 6.04 0.71 -3.28
C HIS A 69 6.43 -0.62 -3.93
N THR A 70 5.77 -0.99 -5.02
CA THR A 70 6.09 -2.20 -5.79
C THR A 70 7.52 -2.17 -6.35
N ALA A 71 7.99 -1.01 -6.82
CA ALA A 71 9.35 -0.84 -7.32
C ALA A 71 10.40 -0.98 -6.21
N LEU A 72 10.12 -0.43 -5.03
CA LEU A 72 10.95 -0.60 -3.83
C LEU A 72 11.05 -2.08 -3.42
N GLU A 73 9.93 -2.81 -3.41
CA GLU A 73 9.94 -4.26 -3.14
C GLU A 73 10.83 -5.01 -4.14
N LYS A 74 10.69 -4.71 -5.45
CA LYS A 74 11.48 -5.34 -6.52
C LYS A 74 12.99 -5.06 -6.41
N MET A 75 13.40 -3.90 -5.91
CA MET A 75 14.81 -3.56 -5.74
C MET A 75 15.43 -4.14 -4.45
N GLY A 76 14.66 -4.83 -3.62
CA GLY A 76 15.14 -5.48 -2.40
C GLY A 76 14.79 -4.75 -1.10
N CYS A 77 13.75 -3.92 -1.12
CA CYS A 77 13.19 -3.34 0.11
C CYS A 77 12.06 -4.19 0.67
N LYS A 78 11.99 -4.27 2.00
CA LYS A 78 10.85 -4.81 2.73
C LYS A 78 10.08 -3.65 3.34
N LEU A 79 8.86 -3.43 2.86
CA LEU A 79 7.98 -2.39 3.40
C LEU A 79 7.22 -2.90 4.61
N SER A 80 7.03 -2.04 5.61
CA SER A 80 6.03 -2.26 6.66
C SER A 80 4.63 -2.03 6.08
N PRO A 81 3.57 -2.63 6.66
CA PRO A 81 2.23 -2.14 6.46
C PRO A 81 2.16 -0.65 6.82
N ALA A 82 1.40 0.13 6.05
CA ALA A 82 1.19 1.54 6.36
C ALA A 82 0.27 1.68 7.58
N LEU A 83 0.73 2.42 8.59
CA LEU A 83 -0.08 2.84 9.73
C LEU A 83 -0.84 4.11 9.36
N ARG A 84 -2.18 4.02 9.34
CA ARG A 84 -3.05 5.15 9.04
C ARG A 84 -3.59 5.78 10.32
N ALA A 85 -3.42 7.10 10.45
CA ALA A 85 -4.02 7.93 11.49
C ALA A 85 -4.65 9.17 10.83
N GLY A 86 -5.98 9.13 10.65
CA GLY A 86 -6.70 10.17 9.90
C GLY A 86 -6.22 10.24 8.44
N SER A 87 -5.65 11.38 8.07
CA SER A 87 -5.07 11.63 6.74
C SER A 87 -3.57 11.38 6.65
N THR A 88 -2.95 10.87 7.72
CA THR A 88 -1.53 10.55 7.76
C THR A 88 -1.29 9.06 7.62
N TYR A 89 -0.32 8.70 6.79
CA TYR A 89 0.11 7.35 6.47
C TYR A 89 1.60 7.25 6.78
N THR A 90 1.96 6.37 7.72
CA THR A 90 3.36 6.16 8.11
C THR A 90 3.79 4.75 7.77
N TYR A 91 4.92 4.61 7.08
CA TYR A 91 5.50 3.31 6.79
C TYR A 91 7.02 3.37 6.81
N THR A 92 7.65 2.21 6.96
CA THR A 92 9.09 2.06 6.81
C THR A 92 9.43 1.17 5.62
N ALA A 93 10.60 1.40 5.04
CA ALA A 93 11.20 0.53 4.04
C ALA A 93 12.60 0.14 4.52
N GLU A 94 12.82 -1.14 4.77
CA GLU A 94 14.14 -1.69 5.10
C GLU A 94 14.75 -2.28 3.83
N CYS A 95 15.80 -1.66 3.30
CA CYS A 95 16.35 -1.97 2.00
C CYS A 95 17.71 -2.67 2.08
N SER A 96 17.86 -3.74 1.29
CA SER A 96 19.14 -4.40 1.03
C SER A 96 19.30 -4.60 -0.47
N VAL A 97 19.90 -3.61 -1.12
CA VAL A 97 20.02 -3.53 -2.58
C VAL A 97 21.33 -4.19 -3.00
N LYS A 98 21.26 -5.19 -3.87
CA LYS A 98 22.43 -5.85 -4.44
C LYS A 98 22.96 -5.05 -5.63
N LEU A 99 24.17 -4.50 -5.51
CA LEU A 99 24.89 -3.85 -6.59
C LEU A 99 26.12 -4.67 -6.99
N PRO A 100 26.69 -4.48 -8.19
CA PRO A 100 27.93 -5.15 -8.60
C PRO A 100 29.10 -4.91 -7.63
N SER A 101 29.12 -3.77 -6.93
CA SER A 101 30.13 -3.39 -5.95
C SER A 101 29.88 -3.95 -4.54
N GLY A 102 28.78 -4.67 -4.31
CA GLY A 102 28.36 -5.17 -2.99
C GLY A 102 26.92 -4.79 -2.63
N ALA A 103 26.46 -5.29 -1.48
CA ALA A 103 25.14 -4.95 -0.96
C ALA A 103 25.17 -3.60 -0.23
N VAL A 104 24.17 -2.75 -0.50
CA VAL A 104 23.96 -1.49 0.22
C VAL A 104 22.69 -1.62 1.04
N THR A 105 22.80 -1.32 2.33
CA THR A 105 21.68 -1.33 3.27
C THR A 105 21.33 0.09 3.72
N PHE A 106 20.03 0.36 3.79
CA PHE A 106 19.49 1.60 4.32
C PHE A 106 18.04 1.38 4.77
N SER A 107 17.57 2.25 5.65
CA SER A 107 16.18 2.30 6.06
C SER A 107 15.57 3.67 5.77
N THR A 108 14.31 3.68 5.37
CA THR A 108 13.55 4.92 5.17
C THR A 108 12.28 4.88 6.01
N THR A 109 12.06 5.90 6.82
CA THR A 109 10.72 6.17 7.41
C THR A 109 10.05 7.24 6.56
N SER A 110 8.84 6.96 6.09
CA SER A 110 8.05 7.88 5.27
C SER A 110 6.79 8.25 6.02
N VAL A 111 6.51 9.55 6.09
CA VAL A 111 5.25 10.10 6.61
C VAL A 111 4.58 10.84 5.47
N LEU A 112 3.50 10.26 4.95
CA LEU A 112 2.65 10.87 3.94
C LEU A 112 1.45 11.51 4.63
N THR A 113 1.17 12.77 4.34
CA THR A 113 -0.04 13.48 4.79
C THR A 113 -0.85 13.88 3.58
N ALA A 114 -2.06 13.33 3.45
CA ALA A 114 -3.04 13.79 2.47
C ALA A 114 -3.72 15.06 3.01
N GLU A 115 -3.41 16.21 2.40
CA GLU A 115 -3.97 17.51 2.80
C GLU A 115 -5.39 17.67 2.21
N SER A 116 -5.62 17.10 1.01
CA SER A 116 -6.93 16.95 0.36
C SER A 116 -6.86 15.83 -0.70
N ASP A 117 -7.90 15.65 -1.51
CA ASP A 117 -7.84 14.76 -2.69
C ASP A 117 -7.00 15.34 -3.84
N ILE A 118 -6.57 16.60 -3.74
CA ILE A 118 -5.76 17.31 -4.75
C ILE A 118 -4.41 17.79 -4.22
N ALA A 119 -4.04 17.45 -2.99
CA ALA A 119 -2.82 17.93 -2.35
C ALA A 119 -2.29 16.93 -1.33
N TYR A 120 -0.98 16.67 -1.33
CA TYR A 120 -0.33 15.88 -0.29
C TYR A 120 1.13 16.26 -0.07
N ARG A 121 1.65 15.84 1.07
CA ARG A 121 3.05 15.99 1.46
C ARG A 121 3.66 14.65 1.85
N VAL A 122 4.95 14.46 1.58
CA VAL A 122 5.73 13.33 2.06
C VAL A 122 6.98 13.84 2.74
N GLU A 123 7.22 13.39 3.97
CA GLU A 123 8.46 13.59 4.69
C GLU A 123 9.17 12.24 4.83
N ASN A 124 10.38 12.16 4.29
CA ASN A 124 11.21 10.98 4.29
C ASN A 124 12.44 11.20 5.17
N ARG A 125 12.71 10.23 6.05
CA ARG A 125 13.97 10.13 6.79
C ARG A 125 14.70 8.86 6.36
N LEU A 126 15.77 9.04 5.60
CA LEU A 126 16.67 7.97 5.17
C LEU A 126 17.80 7.84 6.19
N THR A 127 18.07 6.64 6.68
CA THR A 127 19.21 6.31 7.52
C THR A 127 20.06 5.23 6.82
N SER A 128 21.34 5.50 6.69
CA SER A 128 22.31 4.56 6.12
C SER A 128 23.61 4.60 6.92
N GLN A 129 24.62 3.85 6.49
CA GLN A 129 25.94 3.86 7.13
C GLN A 129 26.62 5.25 7.10
N SER A 130 26.29 6.10 6.12
CA SER A 130 26.85 7.47 6.02
C SER A 130 26.11 8.50 6.87
N GLY A 131 25.05 8.10 7.58
CA GLY A 131 24.25 8.95 8.44
C GLY A 131 22.79 9.07 7.99
N THR A 132 22.13 10.10 8.49
CA THR A 132 20.70 10.36 8.26
C THR A 132 20.51 11.58 7.38
N THR A 133 19.66 11.46 6.36
CA THR A 133 19.23 12.55 5.49
C THR A 133 17.71 12.66 5.51
N ASN A 134 17.20 13.90 5.48
CA ASN A 134 15.78 14.16 5.34
C ASN A 134 15.46 14.66 3.93
N GLU A 135 14.26 14.31 3.47
CA GLU A 135 13.67 14.75 2.22
C GLU A 135 12.22 15.14 2.45
N SER A 136 11.78 16.21 1.79
CA SER A 136 10.38 16.65 1.79
C SER A 136 9.88 16.77 0.36
N ILE A 137 8.66 16.31 0.12
CA ILE A 137 7.96 16.42 -1.16
C ILE A 137 6.60 17.06 -0.90
N THR A 138 6.27 18.11 -1.66
CA THR A 138 4.91 18.64 -1.78
C THR A 138 4.39 18.38 -3.17
N ALA A 139 3.13 17.96 -3.25
CA ALA A 139 2.47 17.66 -4.49
C ALA A 139 1.08 18.29 -4.52
N GLN A 140 0.74 18.96 -5.62
CA GLN A 140 -0.53 19.65 -5.82
C GLN A 140 -1.04 19.43 -7.23
N ARG A 141 -2.32 19.07 -7.36
CA ARG A 141 -3.00 19.08 -8.66
C ARG A 141 -3.28 20.51 -9.08
N VAL A 142 -2.90 20.85 -10.31
CA VAL A 142 -3.04 22.20 -10.86
C VAL A 142 -4.03 22.28 -12.03
N ALA A 143 -4.26 21.18 -12.74
CA ALA A 143 -5.20 21.12 -13.85
C ALA A 143 -5.66 19.69 -14.15
N ASP A 144 -6.57 19.55 -15.10
CA ASP A 144 -6.80 18.29 -15.80
C ASP A 144 -5.61 18.00 -16.74
N CYS A 145 -5.42 16.74 -17.10
CA CYS A 145 -4.44 16.41 -18.13
C CYS A 145 -4.90 16.93 -19.49
N ALA A 146 -3.96 17.44 -20.29
CA ALA A 146 -4.23 17.66 -21.71
C ALA A 146 -4.45 16.31 -22.40
N ASN A 147 -5.50 16.21 -23.21
CA ASN A 147 -5.80 15.03 -24.02
C ASN A 147 -4.85 14.90 -25.21
#